data_AF-A0A3D4A2S1-F1
#
_entry.id   AF-A0A3D4A2S1-F1
#
_cell.length_a   1.000
_cell.length_b   1.000
_cell.length_c   1.000
_cell.angle_alpha   90.00
_cell.angle_beta   90.00
_cell.angle_gamma   90.00
#
_symmetry.space_group_name_H-M   'P 1'
#
loop_
_entity.id
_entity.type
_entity.pdbx_description
1 polymer ?
#
loop_
_entity_poly.entity_id
_entity_poly.type
_entity_poly.pdbx_seq_one_letter_code
_entity_poly.pdbx_strand_id
1 'polypeptide(L)'
;MIKPLNVFVSRGLSHHPDKRQVEQSVTDLLALDPRVKVTMIPNLYDLRPDGDAYSQLKELDEDFIVISWMFQRAAHWILDRNGVLGQTGEVEFGAEEDDDADELEDDILEEEEKQRVIETLDIPDRSIYCLQLQHPSEPQHYVDEVVRIAESSLMQWISGTPDQDQLDRFLNAEQRHEPELTAIEEKAGRRWYPVIDFSRCTNCMECIDFCLFGVYGVDTQETILVEQPDNCRKGCPACSRVCPENAIVFPQHKSPAIAGAPAETGGLKIDLSLLFGAPDAQEVAARERDEQLMLAGRAPAEESGNANGSPAISMEPRQVQNVGADKDDLDHLIDGLDSLDL
;
A
#
# COMPACT_ATOMS: atom_id res chain seq x y z
N MET A 1 -23.49 -20.34 8.54
CA MET A 1 -23.81 -19.26 9.49
C MET A 1 -23.30 -18.02 8.81
N ILE A 2 -24.18 -17.12 8.36
CA ILE A 2 -23.70 -15.85 7.80
C ILE A 2 -23.14 -15.08 8.99
N LYS A 3 -21.82 -14.95 9.01
CA LYS A 3 -21.13 -14.18 10.04
C LYS A 3 -21.37 -12.70 9.73
N PRO A 4 -21.50 -11.85 10.76
CA PRO A 4 -21.50 -10.41 10.53
C PRO A 4 -20.20 -10.01 9.81
N LEU A 5 -20.31 -9.08 8.86
CA LEU A 5 -19.14 -8.57 8.15
C LEU A 5 -18.25 -7.79 9.15
N ASN A 6 -16.96 -8.10 9.18
CA ASN A 6 -16.05 -7.42 10.10
C ASN A 6 -15.71 -6.03 9.54
N VAL A 7 -15.88 -5.01 10.37
CA VAL A 7 -15.56 -3.62 10.04
C VAL A 7 -14.58 -3.07 11.06
N PHE A 8 -13.37 -2.77 10.61
CA PHE A 8 -12.33 -2.17 11.44
C PHE A 8 -12.30 -0.66 11.22
N VAL A 9 -12.47 0.12 12.29
CA VAL A 9 -12.33 1.57 12.25
C VAL A 9 -10.97 1.96 12.81
N SER A 10 -10.05 2.33 11.93
CA SER A 10 -8.71 2.79 12.27
C SER A 10 -8.72 4.25 12.68
N ARG A 11 -8.42 4.51 13.95
CA ARG A 11 -8.45 5.85 14.53
C ARG A 11 -7.43 6.80 13.90
N GLY A 12 -7.83 8.04 13.70
CA GLY A 12 -6.96 9.10 13.20
C GLY A 12 -5.97 9.62 14.26
N LEU A 13 -4.82 10.13 13.81
CA LEU A 13 -3.86 10.83 14.68
C LEU A 13 -4.27 12.28 15.01
N SER A 14 -5.29 12.79 14.33
CA SER A 14 -5.74 14.16 14.50
C SER A 14 -6.48 14.36 15.83
N HIS A 15 -6.17 15.47 16.51
CA HIS A 15 -6.94 15.93 17.67
C HIS A 15 -8.07 16.89 17.28
N HIS A 16 -8.29 17.13 15.98
CA HIS A 16 -9.34 18.02 15.50
C HIS A 16 -10.72 17.49 15.88
N PRO A 17 -11.57 18.29 16.56
CA PRO A 17 -12.86 17.83 17.07
C PRO A 17 -13.76 17.30 15.96
N ASP A 18 -13.85 18.01 14.83
CA ASP A 18 -14.76 17.62 13.74
C ASP A 18 -14.35 16.29 13.08
N LYS A 19 -13.05 16.02 12.93
CA LYS A 19 -12.57 14.73 12.44
C LYS A 19 -12.92 13.60 13.41
N ARG A 20 -12.75 13.84 14.72
CA ARG A 20 -13.14 12.87 15.74
C ARG A 20 -14.64 12.62 15.77
N GLN A 21 -15.43 13.66 15.50
CA GLN A 21 -16.87 13.54 15.41
C GLN A 21 -17.28 12.67 14.23
N VAL A 22 -16.70 12.86 13.04
CA VAL A 22 -16.96 11.97 11.88
C VAL A 22 -16.62 10.52 12.22
N GLU A 23 -15.43 10.27 12.75
CA GLU A 23 -14.99 8.91 13.16
C GLU A 23 -15.95 8.27 14.17
N GLN A 24 -16.33 9.02 15.21
CA GLN A 24 -17.25 8.53 16.23
C GLN A 24 -18.65 8.28 15.67
N SER A 25 -19.19 9.20 14.87
CA SER A 25 -20.53 9.08 14.28
C SER A 25 -20.63 7.91 13.31
N VAL A 26 -19.61 7.69 12.46
CA VAL A 26 -19.57 6.50 11.58
C VAL A 26 -19.56 5.23 12.42
N THR A 27 -18.72 5.18 13.45
CA THR A 27 -18.61 4.02 14.34
C THR A 27 -19.94 3.71 15.06
N ASP A 28 -20.56 4.75 15.63
CA ASP A 28 -21.82 4.61 16.38
C ASP A 28 -22.97 4.17 15.48
N LEU A 29 -23.07 4.70 14.26
CA LEU A 29 -24.11 4.31 13.30
C LEU A 29 -23.92 2.87 12.81
N LEU A 30 -22.69 2.49 12.46
CA LEU A 30 -22.39 1.12 12.04
C LEU A 30 -22.65 0.10 13.14
N ALA A 31 -22.36 0.45 14.40
CA ALA A 31 -22.62 -0.42 15.53
C ALA A 31 -24.11 -0.74 15.71
N LEU A 32 -25.04 0.07 15.17
CA LEU A 32 -26.48 -0.20 15.22
C LEU A 32 -26.93 -1.26 14.20
N ASP A 33 -26.12 -1.58 13.19
CA ASP A 33 -26.49 -2.54 12.15
C ASP A 33 -26.07 -3.97 12.55
N PRO A 34 -27.02 -4.91 12.72
CA PRO A 34 -26.72 -6.29 13.14
C PRO A 34 -25.97 -7.12 12.08
N ARG A 35 -25.86 -6.61 10.84
CA ARG A 35 -25.13 -7.29 9.75
C ARG A 35 -23.62 -7.12 9.85
N VAL A 36 -23.15 -6.21 10.69
CA VAL A 36 -21.72 -5.90 10.82
C VAL A 36 -21.24 -6.04 12.26
N LYS A 37 -19.96 -6.34 12.40
CA LYS A 37 -19.24 -6.35 13.67
C LYS A 37 -18.18 -5.25 13.63
N VAL A 38 -18.32 -4.25 14.50
CA VAL A 38 -17.45 -3.08 14.48
C VAL A 38 -16.33 -3.21 15.51
N THR A 39 -15.09 -3.09 15.06
CA THR A 39 -13.89 -3.14 15.90
C THR A 39 -13.08 -1.87 15.71
N MET A 40 -12.96 -1.05 16.76
CA MET A 40 -12.06 0.10 16.75
C MET A 40 -10.63 -0.35 16.99
N ILE A 41 -9.70 0.11 16.16
CA ILE A 41 -8.26 -0.14 16.31
C ILE A 41 -7.49 1.18 16.38
N PRO A 42 -6.29 1.20 16.99
CA PRO A 42 -5.39 2.35 16.86
C PRO A 42 -5.05 2.61 15.39
N ASN A 43 -4.35 3.71 15.12
CA ASN A 43 -4.02 4.06 13.74
C ASN A 43 -3.31 2.91 13.02
N LEU A 44 -3.90 2.39 11.94
CA LEU A 44 -3.46 1.21 11.21
C LEU A 44 -1.96 1.24 10.84
N TYR A 45 -1.47 2.42 10.44
CA TYR A 45 -0.07 2.59 10.06
C TYR A 45 0.91 2.52 11.26
N ASP A 46 0.46 2.91 12.45
CA ASP A 46 1.26 2.95 13.67
C ASP A 46 1.17 1.64 14.49
N LEU A 47 0.34 0.68 14.06
CA LEU A 47 0.22 -0.63 14.69
C LEU A 47 1.54 -1.40 14.63
N ARG A 48 1.76 -2.24 15.63
CA ARG A 48 2.92 -3.13 15.69
C ARG A 48 2.61 -4.43 14.94
N PRO A 49 3.53 -4.97 14.11
CA PRO A 49 3.27 -6.19 13.35
C PRO A 49 2.90 -7.43 14.21
N ASP A 50 3.32 -7.43 15.48
CA ASP A 50 3.06 -8.45 16.51
C ASP A 50 1.96 -8.04 17.51
N GLY A 51 1.18 -7.00 17.20
CA GLY A 51 0.08 -6.49 18.02
C GLY A 51 -1.20 -7.33 17.92
N ASP A 52 -2.13 -7.04 18.84
CA ASP A 52 -3.42 -7.74 18.94
C ASP A 52 -4.30 -7.42 17.72
N ALA A 53 -4.24 -6.18 17.22
CA ALA A 53 -5.01 -5.77 16.06
C ALA A 53 -4.65 -6.55 14.79
N TYR A 54 -3.36 -6.71 14.49
CA TYR A 54 -2.94 -7.54 13.35
C TYR A 54 -3.18 -9.03 13.59
N SER A 55 -3.07 -9.50 14.84
CA SER A 55 -3.40 -10.89 15.17
C SER A 55 -4.85 -11.20 14.80
N GLN A 56 -5.78 -10.32 15.17
CA GLN A 56 -7.20 -10.48 14.83
C GLN A 56 -7.47 -10.34 13.32
N LEU A 57 -6.84 -9.36 12.64
CA LEU A 57 -6.99 -9.18 11.19
C LEU A 57 -6.49 -10.40 10.40
N LYS A 58 -5.41 -11.06 10.85
CA LYS A 58 -4.85 -12.26 10.20
C LYS A 58 -5.73 -13.50 10.34
N GLU A 59 -6.54 -13.58 11.39
CA GLU A 59 -7.46 -14.70 11.65
C GLU A 59 -8.71 -14.68 10.75
N LEU A 60 -8.95 -13.59 10.00
CA LEU A 60 -10.15 -13.42 9.19
C LEU A 60 -9.97 -13.98 7.79
N ASP A 61 -10.41 -15.21 7.53
CA ASP A 61 -10.37 -15.82 6.18
C ASP A 61 -11.44 -15.27 5.21
N GLU A 62 -12.34 -14.40 5.68
CA GLU A 62 -13.48 -13.87 4.91
C GLU A 62 -13.28 -12.39 4.60
N ASP A 63 -14.13 -11.84 3.74
CA ASP A 63 -14.15 -10.42 3.40
C ASP A 63 -14.28 -9.54 4.65
N PHE A 64 -13.63 -8.38 4.64
CA PHE A 64 -13.77 -7.39 5.70
C PHE A 64 -13.50 -5.97 5.20
N ILE A 65 -13.93 -5.01 6.01
CA ILE A 65 -13.81 -3.59 5.72
C ILE A 65 -12.82 -2.94 6.68
N VAL A 66 -11.98 -2.05 6.18
CA VAL A 66 -11.16 -1.14 6.97
C VAL A 66 -11.49 0.31 6.62
N ILE A 67 -11.97 1.05 7.60
CA ILE A 67 -12.26 2.48 7.49
C ILE A 67 -11.09 3.25 8.13
N SER A 68 -10.44 4.14 7.38
CA SER A 68 -9.26 4.87 7.88
C SER A 68 -9.12 6.26 7.26
N TRP A 69 -8.30 7.13 7.86
CA TRP A 69 -7.98 8.46 7.31
C TRP A 69 -6.93 8.45 6.18
N MET A 70 -6.51 7.27 5.72
CA MET A 70 -5.52 7.10 4.66
C MET A 70 -6.21 6.81 3.34
N PHE A 71 -5.52 7.09 2.23
CA PHE A 71 -6.00 6.67 0.91
C PHE A 71 -6.18 5.15 0.85
N GLN A 72 -7.16 4.70 0.06
CA GLN A 72 -7.57 3.30 -0.02
C GLN A 72 -6.38 2.39 -0.34
N ARG A 73 -5.63 2.75 -1.39
CA ARG A 73 -4.39 2.09 -1.82
C ARG A 73 -3.34 2.02 -0.70
N ALA A 74 -3.16 3.09 0.06
CA ALA A 74 -2.22 3.08 1.19
C ALA A 74 -2.66 2.13 2.30
N ALA A 75 -3.94 2.14 2.67
CA ALA A 75 -4.48 1.23 3.69
C ALA A 75 -4.33 -0.24 3.29
N HIS A 76 -4.65 -0.58 2.04
CA HIS A 76 -4.51 -1.94 1.51
C HIS A 76 -3.06 -2.44 1.59
N TRP A 77 -2.10 -1.67 1.10
CA TRP A 77 -0.69 -2.12 1.11
C TRP A 77 -0.02 -2.08 2.49
N ILE A 78 -0.59 -1.38 3.47
CA ILE A 78 -0.19 -1.55 4.87
C ILE A 78 -0.63 -2.92 5.39
N LEU A 79 -1.84 -3.37 5.06
CA LEU A 79 -2.37 -4.67 5.46
C LEU A 79 -1.55 -5.81 4.84
N ASP A 80 -1.34 -5.76 3.52
CA ASP A 80 -0.53 -6.72 2.78
C ASP A 80 0.87 -6.87 3.39
N ARG A 81 1.58 -5.74 3.57
CA ARG A 81 2.90 -5.69 4.20
C ARG A 81 2.94 -6.38 5.57
N ASN A 82 1.85 -6.34 6.33
CA ASN A 82 1.79 -6.93 7.66
C ASN A 82 1.24 -8.36 7.65
N GLY A 83 1.07 -8.98 6.48
CA GLY A 83 0.63 -10.36 6.31
C GLY A 83 -0.88 -10.55 6.29
N VAL A 84 -1.64 -9.46 6.10
CA VAL A 84 -3.09 -9.49 5.90
C VAL A 84 -3.35 -9.37 4.39
N LEU A 85 -3.18 -10.50 3.69
CA LEU A 85 -3.26 -10.57 2.23
C LEU A 85 -4.70 -10.63 1.74
N GLY A 86 -5.01 -10.13 0.56
CA GLY A 86 -6.35 -10.25 -0.03
C GLY A 86 -6.47 -9.38 -1.28
N GLN A 87 -7.54 -9.59 -2.03
CA GLN A 87 -7.84 -8.78 -3.21
C GLN A 87 -8.34 -7.40 -2.79
N THR A 88 -8.05 -6.37 -3.59
CA THR A 88 -8.61 -5.03 -3.37
C THR A 88 -10.12 -5.07 -3.64
N GLY A 89 -10.93 -4.79 -2.62
CA GLY A 89 -12.36 -4.67 -2.77
C GLY A 89 -12.76 -3.36 -3.45
N GLU A 90 -13.78 -3.40 -4.31
CA GLU A 90 -14.31 -2.22 -4.99
C GLU A 90 -15.14 -1.34 -4.05
N VAL A 91 -14.80 -0.05 -4.01
CA VAL A 91 -15.44 0.95 -3.15
C VAL A 91 -16.05 2.03 -4.04
N GLU A 92 -17.36 2.23 -3.95
CA GLU A 92 -18.10 3.20 -4.78
C GLU A 92 -18.08 4.62 -4.17
N PHE A 93 -17.53 4.76 -2.96
CA PHE A 93 -17.39 6.04 -2.27
C PHE A 93 -16.29 6.91 -2.89
N GLY A 94 -16.66 8.07 -3.44
CA GLY A 94 -15.72 9.14 -3.80
C GLY A 94 -15.23 9.15 -5.25
N ALA A 95 -15.91 8.47 -6.17
CA ALA A 95 -15.92 8.94 -7.56
C ALA A 95 -16.71 10.25 -7.55
N GLU A 96 -16.03 11.38 -7.72
CA GLU A 96 -16.75 12.55 -8.25
C GLU A 96 -17.37 12.05 -9.56
N GLU A 97 -18.68 12.25 -9.73
CA GLU A 97 -19.28 12.16 -11.06
C GLU A 97 -18.52 13.21 -11.87
N ASP A 98 -17.51 12.78 -12.63
CA ASP A 98 -16.86 13.60 -13.64
C ASP A 98 -17.92 13.90 -14.71
N ASP A 99 -18.80 14.87 -14.41
CA ASP A 99 -19.76 15.47 -15.33
C ASP A 99 -19.03 16.25 -16.45
N ASP A 100 -17.70 16.36 -16.37
CA ASP A 100 -16.81 16.88 -17.40
C ASP A 100 -16.02 15.75 -18.11
N ALA A 101 -16.66 14.60 -18.35
CA ALA A 101 -16.26 13.70 -19.43
C ALA A 101 -16.51 14.37 -20.80
N ASP A 102 -15.91 15.54 -21.01
CA ASP A 102 -15.67 16.08 -22.34
C ASP A 102 -14.82 15.05 -23.09
N GLU A 103 -15.29 14.68 -24.28
CA GLU A 103 -14.69 13.76 -25.25
C GLU A 103 -13.19 14.06 -25.49
N LEU A 104 -12.32 13.59 -24.60
CA LEU A 104 -10.92 13.35 -24.93
C LEU A 104 -10.94 12.03 -25.68
N GLU A 105 -10.78 12.09 -27.01
CA GLU A 105 -10.44 10.91 -27.80
C GLU A 105 -9.25 10.24 -27.10
N ASP A 106 -9.50 9.07 -26.52
CA ASP A 106 -8.48 8.18 -25.99
C ASP A 106 -7.52 7.85 -27.13
N ASP A 107 -6.46 8.64 -27.27
CA ASP A 107 -5.21 8.15 -27.82
C ASP A 107 -4.71 7.09 -26.83
N ILE A 108 -5.25 5.87 -26.98
CA ILE A 108 -4.78 4.65 -26.31
C ILE A 108 -3.35 4.44 -26.82
N LEU A 109 -2.40 5.14 -26.19
CA LEU A 109 -1.02 4.71 -26.19
C LEU A 109 -1.06 3.36 -25.49
N GLU A 110 -0.70 2.30 -26.23
CA GLU A 110 -0.49 0.96 -25.68
C GLU A 110 0.42 1.10 -24.45
N GLU A 111 -0.16 1.08 -23.23
CA GLU A 111 0.64 0.86 -22.04
C GLU A 111 1.31 -0.50 -22.27
N GLU A 112 2.64 -0.51 -22.43
CA GLU A 112 3.39 -1.76 -22.52
C GLU A 112 2.90 -2.68 -21.39
N GLU A 113 2.46 -3.89 -21.73
CA GLU A 113 2.05 -4.91 -20.76
C GLU A 113 3.26 -5.28 -19.88
N LYS A 114 3.48 -4.48 -18.83
CA LYS A 114 4.54 -4.71 -17.86
C LYS A 114 4.02 -5.70 -16.85
N GLN A 115 4.74 -6.82 -16.73
CA GLN A 115 4.50 -7.80 -15.67
C GLN A 115 4.60 -7.13 -14.29
N ARG A 116 3.53 -7.23 -13.50
CA ARG A 116 3.48 -6.68 -12.14
C ARG A 116 3.82 -7.75 -11.10
N VAL A 117 4.38 -7.34 -9.97
CA VAL A 117 4.71 -8.25 -8.86
C VAL A 117 3.45 -8.97 -8.36
N ILE A 118 2.30 -8.27 -8.30
CA ILE A 118 1.05 -8.86 -7.84
C ILE A 118 0.64 -10.13 -8.60
N GLU A 119 1.01 -10.24 -9.88
CA GLU A 119 0.69 -11.41 -10.74
C GLU A 119 1.46 -12.68 -10.33
N THR A 120 2.53 -12.51 -9.57
CA THR A 120 3.36 -13.62 -9.06
C THR A 120 2.95 -14.07 -7.66
N LEU A 121 2.10 -13.30 -6.98
CA LEU A 121 1.69 -13.55 -5.59
C LEU A 121 0.49 -14.50 -5.55
N ASP A 122 0.49 -15.40 -4.56
CA ASP A 122 -0.67 -16.22 -4.21
C ASP A 122 -1.59 -15.42 -3.28
N ILE A 123 -2.60 -14.78 -3.87
CA ILE A 123 -3.51 -13.88 -3.15
C ILE A 123 -4.75 -14.68 -2.74
N PRO A 124 -5.11 -14.70 -1.44
CA PRO A 124 -6.32 -15.37 -0.98
C PRO A 124 -7.57 -14.85 -1.68
N ASP A 125 -8.53 -15.74 -1.91
CA ASP A 125 -9.86 -15.42 -2.45
C ASP A 125 -10.75 -14.78 -1.36
N ARG A 126 -10.33 -13.60 -0.90
CA ARG A 126 -11.08 -12.71 0.00
C ARG A 126 -10.82 -11.26 -0.40
N SER A 127 -11.84 -10.42 -0.27
CA SER A 127 -11.77 -8.99 -0.57
C SER A 127 -11.54 -8.16 0.68
N ILE A 128 -10.60 -7.22 0.59
CA ILE A 128 -10.32 -6.23 1.63
C ILE A 128 -10.77 -4.87 1.12
N TYR A 129 -11.86 -4.36 1.68
CA TYR A 129 -12.43 -3.07 1.30
C TYR A 129 -11.84 -1.97 2.17
N CYS A 130 -11.12 -1.02 1.56
CA CYS A 130 -10.50 0.09 2.28
C CYS A 130 -11.26 1.39 2.02
N LEU A 131 -12.02 1.87 3.01
CA LEU A 131 -12.78 3.11 2.92
C LEU A 131 -11.97 4.27 3.50
N GLN A 132 -11.87 5.36 2.74
CA GLN A 132 -11.16 6.57 3.16
C GLN A 132 -12.10 7.55 3.85
N LEU A 133 -11.85 7.84 5.13
CA LEU A 133 -12.46 8.93 5.87
C LEU A 133 -11.98 10.28 5.33
N GLN A 134 -12.95 11.15 5.04
CA GLN A 134 -12.74 12.51 4.59
C GLN A 134 -13.43 13.51 5.52
N HIS A 135 -13.00 14.77 5.47
CA HIS A 135 -13.65 15.85 6.20
C HIS A 135 -13.64 17.14 5.37
N PRO A 136 -14.79 17.81 5.18
CA PRO A 136 -16.12 17.41 5.68
C PRO A 136 -16.64 16.16 4.94
N SER A 137 -17.45 15.33 5.61
CA SER A 137 -18.18 14.22 4.98
C SER A 137 -19.42 13.88 5.80
N GLU A 138 -20.42 13.27 5.17
CA GLU A 138 -21.63 12.80 5.83
C GLU A 138 -21.43 11.36 6.34
N PRO A 139 -21.58 11.08 7.65
CA PRO A 139 -21.39 9.73 8.20
C PRO A 139 -22.26 8.66 7.54
N GLN A 140 -23.45 9.03 7.07
CA GLN A 140 -24.40 8.11 6.45
C GLN A 140 -23.84 7.48 5.17
N HIS A 141 -23.05 8.19 4.38
CA HIS A 141 -22.46 7.64 3.15
C HIS A 141 -21.54 6.43 3.44
N TYR A 142 -20.82 6.42 4.56
CA TYR A 142 -20.01 5.27 4.95
C TYR A 142 -20.86 4.08 5.39
N VAL A 143 -21.99 4.37 6.04
CA VAL A 143 -22.96 3.33 6.46
C VAL A 143 -23.57 2.68 5.23
N ASP A 144 -24.06 3.49 4.29
CA ASP A 144 -24.68 3.01 3.05
C ASP A 144 -23.71 2.16 2.23
N GLU A 145 -22.44 2.57 2.15
CA GLU A 145 -21.41 1.81 1.45
C GLU A 145 -21.08 0.48 2.14
N VAL A 146 -20.95 0.48 3.48
CA VAL A 146 -20.74 -0.76 4.24
C VAL A 146 -21.91 -1.72 4.06
N VAL A 147 -23.14 -1.19 4.03
CA VAL A 147 -24.35 -1.97 3.77
C VAL A 147 -24.35 -2.57 2.37
N ARG A 148 -23.99 -1.78 1.34
CA ARG A 148 -23.86 -2.26 -0.04
C ARG A 148 -22.85 -3.41 -0.14
N ILE A 149 -21.69 -3.28 0.50
CA ILE A 149 -20.65 -4.32 0.52
C ILE A 149 -21.16 -5.58 1.24
N ALA A 150 -21.81 -5.42 2.39
CA ALA A 150 -22.38 -6.54 3.15
C ALA A 150 -23.45 -7.30 2.35
N GLU A 151 -24.30 -6.58 1.60
CA GLU A 151 -25.31 -7.18 0.73
C GLU A 151 -24.69 -7.87 -0.50
N SER A 152 -23.64 -7.29 -1.09
CA SER A 152 -22.94 -7.85 -2.23
C SER A 152 -22.20 -9.15 -1.88
N SER A 153 -21.46 -9.17 -0.78
CA SER A 153 -20.78 -10.36 -0.26
C SER A 153 -21.80 -11.46 0.08
N LEU A 154 -22.97 -11.09 0.64
CA LEU A 154 -24.09 -12.01 0.84
C LEU A 154 -24.63 -12.60 -0.48
N MET A 155 -24.85 -11.78 -1.51
CA MET A 155 -25.32 -12.28 -2.81
C MET A 155 -24.32 -13.23 -3.45
N GLN A 156 -23.03 -12.94 -3.35
CA GLN A 156 -21.97 -13.83 -3.81
C GLN A 156 -22.01 -15.16 -3.06
N TRP A 157 -22.20 -15.16 -1.74
CA TRP A 157 -22.38 -16.37 -0.95
C TRP A 157 -23.64 -17.18 -1.37
N ILE A 158 -24.78 -16.52 -1.59
CA ILE A 158 -26.02 -17.18 -2.05
C ILE A 158 -25.84 -17.82 -3.43
N SER A 159 -25.09 -17.17 -4.32
CA SER A 159 -24.80 -17.71 -5.66
C SER A 159 -23.92 -18.96 -5.63
N GLY A 160 -23.16 -19.18 -4.54
CA GLY A 160 -22.30 -20.34 -4.30
C GLY A 160 -23.00 -21.64 -3.84
N THR A 161 -24.32 -21.77 -4.02
CA THR A 161 -25.15 -22.92 -3.58
C THR A 161 -25.11 -23.24 -2.08
N PRO A 162 -25.72 -22.39 -1.23
CA PRO A 162 -25.91 -22.68 0.19
C PRO A 162 -26.92 -23.82 0.42
N ASP A 163 -26.73 -24.59 1.50
CA ASP A 163 -27.64 -25.69 1.89
C ASP A 163 -28.96 -25.16 2.52
N GLN A 164 -30.04 -25.94 2.48
CA GLN A 164 -31.37 -25.59 3.02
C GLN A 164 -31.33 -25.17 4.49
N ASP A 165 -30.52 -25.85 5.29
CA ASP A 165 -30.30 -25.52 6.70
C ASP A 165 -29.63 -24.15 6.91
N GLN A 166 -28.88 -23.67 5.91
CA GLN A 166 -28.20 -22.38 5.93
C GLN A 166 -29.15 -21.25 5.48
N LEU A 167 -30.00 -21.53 4.48
CA LEU A 167 -31.08 -20.64 4.04
C LEU A 167 -32.14 -20.41 5.13
N ASP A 168 -32.62 -21.46 5.80
CA ASP A 168 -33.65 -21.34 6.83
C ASP A 168 -33.15 -20.58 8.07
N ARG A 169 -31.86 -20.70 8.42
CA ARG A 169 -31.28 -19.91 9.52
C ARG A 169 -31.06 -18.45 9.15
N PHE A 170 -30.81 -18.15 7.88
CA PHE A 170 -30.69 -16.79 7.37
C PHE A 170 -32.04 -16.04 7.42
N LEU A 171 -33.10 -16.66 6.91
CA LEU A 171 -34.46 -16.08 6.92
C LEU A 171 -34.98 -15.80 8.34
N ASN A 172 -34.35 -16.40 9.36
CA ASN A 172 -34.67 -16.24 10.77
C ASN A 172 -33.59 -15.45 11.57
N ALA A 173 -32.63 -14.79 10.89
CA ALA A 173 -31.52 -14.08 11.52
C ALA A 173 -31.92 -12.74 12.19
N GLU A 174 -33.16 -12.26 11.97
CA GLU A 174 -33.72 -11.04 12.56
C GLU A 174 -33.79 -11.02 14.11
N GLN A 175 -33.36 -12.08 14.80
CA GLN A 175 -33.61 -12.23 16.24
C GLN A 175 -32.40 -12.26 17.18
N ARG A 176 -31.12 -12.26 16.75
CA ARG A 176 -30.02 -12.53 17.72
C ARG A 176 -28.63 -11.92 17.44
N HIS A 177 -28.52 -10.64 17.09
CA HIS A 177 -27.26 -9.94 17.32
C HIS A 177 -27.50 -8.66 18.11
N GLU A 178 -27.01 -8.65 19.36
CA GLU A 178 -26.80 -7.39 20.06
C GLU A 178 -25.70 -6.63 19.32
N PRO A 179 -25.83 -5.30 19.17
CA PRO A 179 -24.81 -4.47 18.55
C PRO A 179 -23.46 -4.70 19.25
N GLU A 180 -22.49 -5.29 18.52
CA GLU A 180 -21.18 -5.64 19.06
C GLU A 180 -20.14 -4.60 18.60
N LEU A 181 -19.96 -3.56 19.42
CA LEU A 181 -18.86 -2.61 19.31
C LEU A 181 -17.71 -3.07 20.21
N THR A 182 -16.56 -3.36 19.63
CA THR A 182 -15.33 -3.67 20.39
C THR A 182 -14.23 -2.65 20.10
N ALA A 183 -13.27 -2.54 21.01
CA ALA A 183 -12.10 -1.69 20.84
C ALA A 183 -10.85 -2.43 21.28
N ILE A 184 -9.83 -2.42 20.44
CA ILE A 184 -8.50 -2.95 20.75
C ILE A 184 -7.66 -1.79 21.24
N GLU A 185 -7.17 -1.88 22.49
CA GLU A 185 -6.24 -0.92 23.05
C GLU A 185 -4.83 -1.49 23.04
N GLU A 186 -4.00 -1.02 22.11
CA GLU A 186 -2.58 -1.35 22.08
C GLU A 186 -1.71 -0.10 21.99
N LYS A 187 -0.46 -0.22 22.46
CA LYS A 187 0.50 0.89 22.42
C LYS A 187 1.06 1.04 21.01
N ALA A 188 0.41 1.88 20.21
CA ALA A 188 0.90 2.34 18.92
C ALA A 188 1.86 3.53 19.10
N GLY A 189 3.03 3.49 18.48
CA GLY A 189 3.99 4.61 18.45
C GLY A 189 4.02 5.20 17.05
N ARG A 190 4.25 6.51 16.90
CA ARG A 190 4.34 7.13 15.58
C ARG A 190 5.46 6.51 14.74
N ARG A 191 5.11 5.96 13.58
CA ARG A 191 6.05 5.29 12.66
C ARG A 191 6.27 6.11 11.40
N TRP A 192 7.33 5.77 10.68
CA TRP A 192 7.62 6.29 9.34
C TRP A 192 8.35 5.20 8.56
N TYR A 193 7.69 4.67 7.54
CA TYR A 193 8.19 3.61 6.66
C TYR A 193 7.45 3.58 5.32
N PRO A 194 8.10 3.18 4.21
CA PRO A 194 7.43 2.97 2.94
C PRO A 194 6.57 1.70 2.97
N VAL A 195 5.51 1.68 2.18
CA VAL A 195 4.81 0.46 1.76
C VAL A 195 4.91 0.34 0.23
N ILE A 196 4.91 -0.88 -0.30
CA ILE A 196 5.05 -1.15 -1.73
C ILE A 196 3.69 -1.56 -2.26
N ASP A 197 3.26 -0.87 -3.31
CA ASP A 197 2.10 -1.27 -4.10
C ASP A 197 2.52 -2.31 -5.14
N PHE A 198 2.26 -3.59 -4.88
CA PHE A 198 2.64 -4.66 -5.80
C PHE A 198 1.78 -4.71 -7.06
N SER A 199 0.61 -4.06 -7.09
CA SER A 199 -0.18 -3.90 -8.31
C SER A 199 0.50 -2.98 -9.34
N ARG A 200 1.37 -2.08 -8.87
CA ARG A 200 2.16 -1.18 -9.72
C ARG A 200 3.61 -1.61 -9.87
N CYS A 201 4.17 -2.26 -8.85
CA CYS A 201 5.58 -2.63 -8.84
C CYS A 201 5.91 -3.61 -9.99
N THR A 202 6.99 -3.33 -10.72
CA THR A 202 7.55 -4.18 -11.79
C THR A 202 8.81 -4.92 -11.36
N ASN A 203 9.11 -4.93 -10.05
CA ASN A 203 10.32 -5.51 -9.48
C ASN A 203 11.64 -4.93 -10.04
N CYS A 204 11.67 -3.64 -10.42
CA CYS A 204 12.82 -2.98 -11.07
C CYS A 204 14.06 -2.74 -10.18
N MET A 205 13.94 -2.94 -8.86
CA MET A 205 15.02 -2.77 -7.86
C MET A 205 15.60 -1.36 -7.67
N GLU A 206 15.06 -0.32 -8.30
CA GLU A 206 15.58 1.04 -8.12
C GLU A 206 15.47 1.55 -6.67
N CYS A 207 14.43 1.16 -5.94
CA CYS A 207 14.23 1.61 -4.57
C CYS A 207 15.27 1.05 -3.57
N ILE A 208 15.73 -0.20 -3.78
CA ILE A 208 16.77 -0.81 -2.96
C ILE A 208 18.14 -0.23 -3.29
N ASP A 209 18.47 -0.09 -4.58
CA ASP A 209 19.75 0.47 -5.01
C ASP A 209 19.88 1.96 -4.60
N PHE A 210 18.77 2.70 -4.56
CA PHE A 210 18.74 4.10 -4.16
C PHE A 210 18.83 4.32 -2.63
N CYS A 211 18.26 3.43 -1.82
CA CYS A 211 18.09 3.64 -0.38
C CYS A 211 19.34 3.27 0.45
N LEU A 212 20.11 4.28 0.85
CA LEU A 212 21.32 4.11 1.67
C LEU A 212 21.06 3.91 3.18
N PHE A 213 19.79 3.72 3.58
CA PHE A 213 19.39 3.46 4.96
C PHE A 213 19.12 1.97 5.23
N GLY A 214 19.19 1.11 4.21
CA GLY A 214 18.95 -0.34 4.37
C GLY A 214 17.52 -0.63 4.80
N VAL A 215 16.55 -0.01 4.11
CA VAL A 215 15.11 -0.19 4.35
C VAL A 215 14.54 -1.38 3.58
N TYR A 216 15.06 -1.58 2.37
CA TYR A 216 14.60 -2.60 1.43
C TYR A 216 15.52 -3.82 1.42
N GLY A 217 14.94 -4.96 1.08
CA GLY A 217 15.62 -6.23 0.83
C GLY A 217 14.89 -7.00 -0.27
N VAL A 218 15.35 -8.21 -0.56
CA VAL A 218 14.68 -9.13 -1.49
C VAL A 218 14.34 -10.43 -0.77
N ASP A 219 13.22 -11.05 -1.14
CA ASP A 219 12.81 -12.33 -0.57
C ASP A 219 13.49 -13.52 -1.26
N THR A 220 13.04 -14.74 -0.94
CA THR A 220 13.57 -15.97 -1.52
C THR A 220 13.24 -16.16 -3.01
N GLN A 221 12.30 -15.37 -3.55
CA GLN A 221 11.90 -15.37 -4.95
C GLN A 221 12.47 -14.15 -5.70
N GLU A 222 13.46 -13.46 -5.12
CA GLU A 222 14.04 -12.22 -5.66
C GLU A 222 13.01 -11.10 -5.85
N THR A 223 11.95 -11.10 -5.03
CA THR A 223 10.94 -10.03 -5.02
C THR A 223 11.30 -8.96 -4.00
N ILE A 224 11.23 -7.70 -4.42
CA ILE A 224 11.49 -6.54 -3.57
C ILE A 224 10.53 -6.46 -2.37
N LEU A 225 11.06 -6.22 -1.17
CA LEU A 225 10.25 -6.01 0.04
C LEU A 225 10.85 -4.94 0.96
N VAL A 226 10.03 -4.44 1.90
CA VAL A 226 10.46 -3.51 2.96
C VAL A 226 10.95 -4.33 4.16
N GLU A 227 12.23 -4.70 4.16
CA GLU A 227 12.82 -5.59 5.15
C GLU A 227 12.96 -4.93 6.54
N GLN A 228 13.51 -3.71 6.59
CA GLN A 228 13.79 -2.99 7.82
C GLN A 228 13.04 -1.64 7.84
N PRO A 229 11.73 -1.64 8.13
CA PRO A 229 10.90 -0.43 8.03
C PRO A 229 11.37 0.69 8.96
N ASP A 230 11.82 0.33 10.17
CA ASP A 230 12.22 1.30 11.19
C ASP A 230 13.60 1.93 10.92
N ASN A 231 14.36 1.41 9.94
CA ASN A 231 15.56 2.07 9.43
C ASN A 231 15.23 3.29 8.54
N CYS A 232 13.97 3.43 8.10
CA CYS A 232 13.59 4.53 7.25
C CYS A 232 13.75 5.86 7.99
N ARG A 233 14.52 6.77 7.39
CA ARG A 233 14.75 8.08 8.01
C ARG A 233 13.43 8.86 8.04
N LYS A 234 13.02 9.24 9.26
CA LYS A 234 11.78 10.00 9.51
C LYS A 234 11.65 11.20 8.57
N GLY A 235 10.59 11.20 7.78
CA GLY A 235 10.26 12.27 6.84
C GLY A 235 10.96 12.21 5.49
N CYS A 236 11.77 11.18 5.20
CA CYS A 236 12.41 10.98 3.90
C CYS A 236 11.45 10.25 2.94
N PRO A 237 11.00 10.86 1.82
CA PRO A 237 10.17 10.19 0.82
C PRO A 237 10.96 9.86 -0.47
N ALA A 238 12.27 10.07 -0.49
CA ALA A 238 13.06 10.13 -1.73
C ALA A 238 12.90 8.89 -2.64
N CYS A 239 12.80 7.69 -2.07
CA CYS A 239 12.59 6.46 -2.83
C CYS A 239 11.23 6.38 -3.56
N SER A 240 10.22 7.16 -3.15
CA SER A 240 8.96 7.25 -3.90
C SER A 240 9.08 8.09 -5.17
N ARG A 241 10.07 8.99 -5.24
CA ARG A 241 10.30 9.85 -6.41
C ARG A 241 11.10 9.16 -7.50
N VAL A 242 12.02 8.27 -7.12
CA VAL A 242 12.81 7.49 -8.08
C VAL A 242 12.00 6.34 -8.68
N CYS A 243 10.97 5.83 -7.99
CA CYS A 243 10.19 4.70 -8.48
C CYS A 243 9.45 5.03 -9.80
N PRO A 244 9.76 4.34 -10.92
CA PRO A 244 9.26 4.70 -12.26
C PRO A 244 7.77 4.39 -12.46
N GLU A 245 7.24 3.49 -11.61
CA GLU A 245 5.85 3.06 -11.60
C GLU A 245 5.04 3.71 -10.45
N ASN A 246 5.66 4.63 -9.70
CA ASN A 246 5.05 5.26 -8.53
C ASN A 246 4.45 4.22 -7.55
N ALA A 247 5.16 3.12 -7.30
CA ALA A 247 4.70 2.01 -6.47
C ALA A 247 4.99 2.20 -4.97
N ILE A 248 5.95 3.05 -4.61
CA ILE A 248 6.33 3.29 -3.21
C ILE A 248 5.42 4.35 -2.58
N VAL A 249 4.77 4.01 -1.48
CA VAL A 249 3.80 4.86 -0.78
C VAL A 249 4.29 5.19 0.62
N PHE A 250 4.14 6.45 1.03
CA PHE A 250 4.32 6.90 2.41
C PHE A 250 2.98 7.45 2.93
N PRO A 251 2.17 6.63 3.63
CA PRO A 251 0.78 6.95 3.99
C PRO A 251 0.57 8.26 4.77
N GLN A 252 1.57 8.67 5.57
CA GLN A 252 1.53 9.92 6.35
C GLN A 252 2.23 11.11 5.66
N HIS A 253 2.63 10.98 4.39
CA HIS A 253 3.24 12.07 3.65
C HIS A 253 2.20 13.13 3.26
N LYS A 254 2.63 14.39 3.17
CA LYS A 254 1.74 15.54 2.89
C LYS A 254 1.24 15.62 1.45
N SER A 255 1.98 15.06 0.49
CA SER A 255 1.61 15.04 -0.92
C SER A 255 0.73 13.82 -1.20
N PRO A 256 -0.50 14.00 -1.73
CA PRO A 256 -1.42 12.91 -2.05
C PRO A 256 -0.78 11.83 -2.95
N ALA A 257 -0.04 12.23 -3.98
CA ALA A 257 0.62 11.31 -4.92
C ALA A 257 1.58 10.33 -4.22
N ILE A 258 2.32 10.81 -3.22
CA ILE A 258 3.25 9.99 -2.40
C ILE A 258 2.49 9.25 -1.29
N ALA A 259 1.39 9.82 -0.81
CA ALA A 259 0.57 9.24 0.25
C ALA A 259 -0.36 8.11 -0.22
N GLY A 260 -0.37 7.79 -1.52
CA GLY A 260 -1.13 6.69 -2.08
C GLY A 260 -2.50 7.08 -2.61
N ALA A 261 -2.72 8.34 -2.98
CA ALA A 261 -3.88 8.72 -3.78
C ALA A 261 -3.94 7.91 -5.09
N PRO A 262 -5.13 7.70 -5.68
CA PRO A 262 -5.23 7.23 -7.05
C PRO A 262 -4.39 8.14 -7.96
N ALA A 263 -3.73 7.55 -8.95
CA ALA A 263 -3.05 8.35 -9.95
C ALA A 263 -4.11 8.79 -10.95
N GLU A 264 -4.13 10.06 -11.34
CA GLU A 264 -4.86 10.46 -12.53
C GLU A 264 -4.24 9.72 -13.72
N THR A 265 -4.99 8.76 -14.26
CA THR A 265 -4.71 8.10 -15.53
C THR A 265 -4.83 9.15 -16.61
N GLY A 266 -3.69 9.69 -17.02
CA GLY A 266 -3.60 10.68 -18.09
C GLY A 266 -2.17 10.70 -18.60
N GLY A 267 -1.92 9.94 -19.66
CA GLY A 267 -0.64 9.84 -20.32
C GLY A 267 -0.13 11.21 -20.76
N LEU A 268 0.84 11.73 -20.02
CA LEU A 268 1.86 12.67 -20.48
C LEU A 268 3.05 12.52 -19.53
N LYS A 269 3.87 11.49 -19.75
CA LYS A 269 5.27 11.46 -19.29
C LYS A 269 6.16 12.40 -20.12
N ILE A 270 5.58 13.44 -20.72
CA ILE A 270 6.30 14.70 -20.85
C ILE A 270 5.98 15.40 -19.54
N ASP A 271 6.89 15.30 -18.59
CA ASP A 271 6.80 16.03 -17.33
C ASP A 271 6.65 17.50 -17.70
N LEU A 272 5.41 17.99 -17.72
CA LEU A 272 5.07 19.35 -18.15
C LEU A 272 5.91 20.34 -17.32
N SER A 273 6.21 19.95 -16.08
CA SER A 273 7.18 20.52 -15.17
C SER A 273 8.60 20.65 -15.76
N LEU A 274 9.18 19.59 -16.34
CA LEU A 274 10.49 19.65 -17.04
C LEU A 274 10.44 20.61 -18.22
N LEU A 275 9.29 20.68 -18.93
CA LEU A 275 9.07 21.66 -20.01
C LEU A 275 9.06 23.11 -19.49
N PHE A 276 8.65 23.32 -18.25
CA PHE A 276 8.63 24.62 -17.55
C PHE A 276 9.81 24.82 -16.56
N GLY A 277 10.85 23.99 -16.64
CA GLY A 277 12.09 24.16 -15.85
C GLY A 277 12.01 23.69 -14.39
N ALA A 278 11.08 22.80 -14.05
CA ALA A 278 11.08 22.09 -12.78
C ALA A 278 12.28 21.11 -12.72
N PRO A 279 12.84 20.88 -11.52
CA PRO A 279 13.94 19.96 -11.34
C PRO A 279 13.51 18.52 -11.63
N ASP A 280 14.41 17.73 -12.20
CA ASP A 280 14.19 16.33 -12.52
C ASP A 280 13.87 15.50 -11.26
N ALA A 281 12.99 14.50 -11.40
CA ALA A 281 12.53 13.70 -10.26
C ALA A 281 13.69 12.95 -9.57
N GLN A 282 14.68 12.49 -10.33
CA GLN A 282 15.87 11.83 -9.77
C GLN A 282 16.76 12.84 -9.04
N GLU A 283 16.94 14.05 -9.57
CA GLU A 283 17.68 15.12 -8.88
C GLU A 283 17.02 15.51 -7.55
N VAL A 284 15.69 15.65 -7.53
CA VAL A 284 14.94 15.93 -6.30
C VAL A 284 15.10 14.79 -5.30
N ALA A 285 14.99 13.54 -5.77
CA ALA A 285 15.19 12.36 -4.93
C ALA A 285 16.60 12.36 -4.31
N ALA A 286 17.64 12.52 -5.13
CA ALA A 286 19.03 12.50 -4.69
C ALA A 286 19.30 13.59 -3.65
N ARG A 287 18.81 14.81 -3.88
CA ARG A 287 18.91 15.93 -2.93
C ARG A 287 18.23 15.62 -1.60
N GLU A 288 17.00 15.09 -1.63
CA GLU A 288 16.26 14.71 -0.42
C GLU A 288 16.98 13.60 0.36
N ARG A 289 17.51 12.58 -0.33
CA ARG A 289 18.31 11.52 0.31
C ARG A 289 19.56 12.08 0.98
N ASP A 290 20.30 12.93 0.29
CA ASP A 290 21.58 13.45 0.77
C ASP A 290 21.39 14.44 1.94
N GLU A 291 20.32 15.23 1.93
CA GLU A 291 19.89 16.02 3.10
C GLU A 291 19.69 15.12 4.32
N GLN A 292 19.03 13.98 4.14
CA GLN A 292 18.75 13.03 5.21
C GLN A 292 20.00 12.27 5.68
N LEU A 293 20.97 12.02 4.81
CA LEU A 293 22.29 11.49 5.19
C LEU A 293 23.05 12.49 6.06
N MET A 294 23.08 13.76 5.66
CA MET A 294 23.73 14.82 6.43
C MET A 294 23.09 14.98 7.81
N LEU A 295 21.76 14.96 7.90
CA LEU A 295 21.04 14.97 9.19
C LEU A 295 21.30 13.74 10.06
N ALA A 296 21.75 12.63 9.46
CA ALA A 296 22.17 11.42 10.15
C ALA A 296 23.69 11.41 10.47
N GLY A 297 24.42 12.48 10.15
CA GLY A 297 25.87 12.59 10.36
C GLY A 297 26.71 11.77 9.37
N ARG A 298 26.14 11.42 8.21
CA ARG A 298 26.83 10.74 7.10
C ARG A 298 27.15 11.74 5.99
N ALA A 299 28.19 11.49 5.20
CA ALA A 299 28.48 12.29 4.01
C ALA A 299 27.40 12.04 2.92
N PRO A 300 27.18 12.99 2.00
CA PRO A 300 26.40 12.78 0.79
C PRO A 300 26.90 11.56 0.00
N ALA A 301 26.02 10.97 -0.80
CA ALA A 301 26.36 9.76 -1.55
C ALA A 301 27.53 9.98 -2.52
N GLU A 302 27.55 11.13 -3.22
CA GLU A 302 28.60 11.46 -4.19
C GLU A 302 29.98 11.66 -3.55
N GLU A 303 30.03 12.15 -2.32
CA GLU A 303 31.30 12.32 -1.58
C GLU A 303 31.84 11.00 -1.02
N SER A 304 30.96 10.02 -0.79
CA SER A 304 31.32 8.71 -0.24
C SER A 304 31.93 7.76 -1.29
N GLY A 305 31.70 8.01 -2.58
CA GLY A 305 32.21 7.19 -3.69
C GLY A 305 33.72 7.33 -3.98
N ASN A 306 34.38 8.36 -3.44
CA ASN A 306 35.77 8.66 -3.80
C ASN A 306 36.80 8.33 -2.71
N ALA A 307 36.38 7.85 -1.54
CA ALA A 307 37.29 7.63 -0.42
C ALA A 307 37.93 6.22 -0.38
N ASN A 308 37.37 5.21 -1.06
CA ASN A 308 37.83 3.82 -0.94
C ASN A 308 37.77 2.96 -2.22
N GLY A 309 37.68 3.55 -3.42
CA GLY A 309 37.85 2.81 -4.68
C GLY A 309 36.73 1.83 -5.05
N SER A 310 35.58 1.87 -4.37
CA SER A 310 34.36 1.24 -4.89
C SER A 310 33.80 2.11 -6.02
N PRO A 311 33.27 1.53 -7.11
CA PRO A 311 32.71 2.32 -8.20
C PRO A 311 31.57 3.18 -7.67
N ALA A 312 31.47 4.41 -8.17
CA ALA A 312 30.30 5.26 -7.97
C ALA A 312 29.05 4.43 -8.32
N ILE A 313 28.03 4.47 -7.48
CA ILE A 313 26.73 3.85 -7.78
C ILE A 313 26.17 4.64 -8.98
N SER A 314 26.45 4.14 -10.19
CA SER A 314 25.91 4.67 -11.44
C SER A 314 24.41 4.40 -11.44
N MET A 315 23.60 5.46 -11.50
CA MET A 315 22.14 5.38 -11.66
C MET A 315 21.73 4.99 -13.10
N GLU A 316 22.53 4.14 -13.77
CA GLU A 316 22.15 3.59 -15.06
C GLU A 316 21.16 2.44 -14.83
N PRO A 317 20.01 2.40 -15.54
CA PRO A 317 19.04 1.32 -15.41
C PRO A 317 19.70 -0.03 -15.65
N ARG A 318 19.58 -0.92 -14.67
CA ARG A 318 20.16 -2.27 -14.65
C ARG A 318 19.72 -3.16 -15.83
N GLN A 319 18.66 -2.77 -16.55
CA GLN A 319 18.07 -3.52 -17.66
C GLN A 319 18.84 -3.44 -18.99
N VAL A 320 19.85 -2.57 -19.16
CA VAL A 320 20.51 -2.39 -20.47
C VAL A 320 21.86 -3.12 -20.60
N GLN A 321 22.42 -3.69 -19.51
CA GLN A 321 23.78 -4.26 -19.55
C GLN A 321 23.80 -5.78 -19.37
N ASN A 322 23.10 -6.51 -20.24
CA ASN A 322 23.32 -7.95 -20.40
C ASN A 322 23.39 -8.37 -21.87
N VAL A 323 24.18 -7.65 -22.67
CA VAL A 323 24.76 -8.19 -23.90
C VAL A 323 26.16 -7.59 -24.10
N GLY A 324 27.19 -8.27 -23.60
CA GLY A 324 28.57 -8.07 -24.05
C GLY A 324 29.49 -7.23 -23.13
N ALA A 325 29.56 -7.56 -21.84
CA ALA A 325 30.70 -7.13 -21.02
C ALA A 325 31.91 -8.05 -21.26
N ASP A 326 33.08 -7.47 -21.46
CA ASP A 326 34.36 -8.21 -21.49
C ASP A 326 34.56 -8.93 -20.16
N LYS A 327 34.97 -10.21 -20.22
CA LYS A 327 35.21 -11.05 -19.04
C LYS A 327 36.17 -10.36 -18.07
N ASP A 328 35.80 -10.32 -16.80
CA ASP A 328 36.65 -9.74 -15.76
C ASP A 328 37.64 -10.77 -15.17
N ASP A 329 38.54 -10.31 -14.31
CA ASP A 329 39.54 -11.18 -13.67
C ASP A 329 38.89 -12.28 -12.81
N LEU A 330 37.67 -12.08 -12.31
CA LEU A 330 36.93 -13.09 -11.56
C LEU A 330 36.38 -14.17 -12.49
N ASP A 331 35.85 -13.80 -13.65
CA ASP A 331 35.38 -14.74 -14.68
C ASP A 331 36.53 -15.66 -15.14
N HIS A 332 37.74 -15.11 -15.26
CA HIS A 332 38.94 -15.88 -15.59
C HIS A 332 39.38 -16.84 -14.48
N LEU A 333 39.14 -16.49 -13.21
CA LEU A 333 39.44 -17.37 -12.07
C LEU A 333 38.40 -18.50 -11.93
N ILE A 334 37.14 -18.24 -12.26
CA ILE A 334 36.05 -19.23 -12.29
C ILE A 334 36.28 -20.23 -13.43
N ASP A 335 36.59 -19.75 -14.64
CA ASP A 335 36.97 -20.60 -15.77
C ASP A 335 38.22 -21.44 -15.46
N GLY A 336 39.16 -20.87 -14.69
CA GLY A 336 40.36 -21.57 -14.22
C GLY A 336 40.06 -22.70 -13.22
N LEU A 337 39.04 -22.53 -12.38
CA LEU A 337 38.60 -23.56 -11.43
C LEU A 337 37.87 -24.71 -12.12
N ASP A 338 37.03 -24.42 -13.12
CA ASP A 338 36.32 -25.44 -13.90
C ASP A 338 37.25 -26.25 -14.81
N SER A 339 38.44 -25.70 -15.14
CA SER A 339 39.49 -26.41 -15.88
C SER A 339 40.32 -27.37 -15.01
N LEU A 340 40.18 -27.28 -13.68
CA LEU A 340 40.81 -28.17 -12.71
C LEU A 340 39.76 -29.18 -12.22
N ASP A 341 39.51 -30.21 -13.05
CA ASP A 341 38.73 -31.40 -12.68
C ASP A 341 39.36 -32.08 -11.44
N LEU A 342 38.88 -31.74 -10.24
CA LEU A 342 39.26 -32.34 -8.95
C LEU A 342 38.09 -33.10 -8.33
#